data_AF-A0A1L3F8U0-F1
#
_entry.id   AF-A0A1L3F8U0-F1
#
_cell.length_a   1.000
_cell.length_b   1.000
_cell.length_c   1.000
_cell.angle_alpha   90.00
_cell.angle_beta   90.00
_cell.angle_gamma   90.00
#
_symmetry.space_group_name_H-M   'P 1'
#
loop_
_entity.id
_entity.type
_entity.pdbx_description
1 polymer ?
#
loop_
_entity_poly.entity_id
_entity_poly.type
_entity_poly.pdbx_seq_one_letter_code
_entity_poly.pdbx_strand_id
1 'polypeptide(L)' 'MSFDPMAAAIDWLDAYRAGDIDAILKMYADDAVVHCGCGGTKTITGKDGLRAYWFDRLRKYPAFDLYNLQPTYVGT' A
#
# COMPACT_ATOMS: atom_id res chain seq x y z
N MET A 1 -24.61 -2.76 7.98
CA MET A 1 -23.43 -3.56 7.60
C MET A 1 -22.24 -2.96 8.34
N SER A 2 -21.47 -3.75 9.09
CA SER A 2 -20.27 -3.27 9.79
C SER A 2 -19.08 -3.22 8.82
N PHE A 3 -18.17 -2.29 9.01
CA PHE A 3 -16.89 -2.27 8.29
C PHE A 3 -16.04 -3.49 8.70
N ASP A 4 -15.51 -4.21 7.71
CA ASP A 4 -14.55 -5.29 7.93
C ASP A 4 -13.13 -4.80 7.55
N PRO A 5 -12.28 -4.47 8.53
CA PRO A 5 -10.94 -3.96 8.27
C PRO A 5 -10.02 -5.01 7.64
N MET A 6 -10.24 -6.30 7.91
CA MET A 6 -9.40 -7.38 7.38
C MET A 6 -9.70 -7.61 5.90
N ALA A 7 -10.97 -7.64 5.53
CA ALA A 7 -11.37 -7.71 4.12
C ALA A 7 -10.81 -6.52 3.32
N ALA A 8 -10.96 -5.29 3.84
CA ALA A 8 -10.40 -4.10 3.18
C ALA A 8 -8.87 -4.16 3.04
N ALA A 9 -8.14 -4.69 4.03
CA ALA A 9 -6.69 -4.84 3.92
C ALA A 9 -6.28 -5.86 2.84
N ILE A 10 -7.02 -6.98 2.72
CA ILE A 10 -6.79 -8.01 1.71
C ILE A 10 -7.07 -7.47 0.30
N ASP A 11 -8.23 -6.82 0.12
CA ASP A 11 -8.61 -6.21 -1.16
C ASP A 11 -7.57 -5.19 -1.63
N TRP A 12 -7.02 -4.40 -0.69
CA TRP A 12 -5.98 -3.42 -1.00
C TRP A 12 -4.68 -4.09 -1.46
N LEU A 13 -4.27 -5.17 -0.79
CA LEU A 13 -3.07 -5.93 -1.16
C LEU A 13 -3.21 -6.59 -2.53
N ASP A 14 -4.41 -7.08 -2.86
CA ASP A 14 -4.68 -7.68 -4.17
C ASP A 14 -4.65 -6.64 -5.28
N ALA A 15 -5.22 -5.45 -5.06
CA ALA A 15 -5.09 -4.32 -5.98
C ALA A 15 -3.63 -3.90 -6.18
N TYR A 16 -2.84 -3.87 -5.09
CA TYR A 16 -1.41 -3.55 -5.14
C TYR A 16 -0.62 -4.58 -5.95
N ARG A 17 -0.88 -5.89 -5.75
CA ARG A 17 -0.25 -6.98 -6.51
C ARG A 17 -0.60 -6.94 -7.99
N ALA A 18 -1.83 -6.58 -8.32
CA ALA A 18 -2.28 -6.40 -9.69
C ALA A 18 -1.74 -5.12 -10.36
N GLY A 19 -1.18 -4.18 -9.58
CA GLY A 19 -0.81 -2.86 -10.07
C GLY A 19 -2.02 -1.99 -10.43
N ASP A 20 -3.21 -2.30 -9.90
CA ASP A 20 -4.46 -1.60 -10.21
C ASP A 20 -4.57 -0.33 -9.36
N ILE A 21 -4.05 0.77 -9.90
CA ILE A 21 -4.09 2.08 -9.25
C ILE A 21 -5.51 2.60 -9.02
N ASP A 22 -6.45 2.30 -9.93
CA ASP A 22 -7.81 2.81 -9.82
C ASP A 22 -8.57 2.06 -8.72
N ALA A 23 -8.35 0.75 -8.56
CA ALA A 23 -8.85 -0.02 -7.43
C ALA A 23 -8.30 0.49 -6.09
N ILE A 24 -6.98 0.74 -6.00
CA ILE A 24 -6.36 1.31 -4.78
C ILE A 24 -7.01 2.65 -4.41
N LEU A 25 -7.19 3.55 -5.38
CA LEU A 25 -7.73 4.89 -5.11
C LEU A 25 -9.21 4.87 -4.70
N LYS A 26 -10.00 3.89 -5.16
CA LYS A 26 -11.40 3.72 -4.74
C LYS A 26 -11.55 3.36 -3.27
N MET A 27 -10.50 2.85 -2.63
CA MET A 27 -10.52 2.46 -1.22
C MET A 27 -10.21 3.61 -0.27
N TYR A 28 -9.76 4.76 -0.80
CA TYR A 28 -9.53 5.96 -0.01
C TYR A 28 -10.78 6.83 0.06
N ALA A 29 -11.08 7.32 1.26
CA ALA A 29 -12.06 8.41 1.44
C ALA A 29 -11.58 9.70 0.75
N ASP A 30 -12.52 10.58 0.42
CA ASP A 30 -12.22 11.84 -0.28
C ASP A 30 -11.26 12.76 0.52
N ASP A 31 -11.30 12.67 1.85
CA ASP A 31 -10.47 13.41 2.81
C ASP A 31 -9.28 12.59 3.34
N ALA A 32 -8.97 11.44 2.75
CA ALA A 32 -7.92 10.58 3.22
C ALA A 32 -6.53 11.25 3.17
N VAL A 33 -5.74 10.98 4.21
CA VAL A 33 -4.36 11.45 4.35
C VAL A 33 -3.43 10.25 4.48
N VAL A 34 -2.41 10.19 3.62
CA VAL A 34 -1.35 9.17 3.72
C VAL A 34 -0.11 9.81 4.30
N HIS A 35 0.32 9.31 5.46
CA HIS A 35 1.61 9.63 6.05
C HIS A 35 2.61 8.51 5.72
N CYS A 36 3.76 8.87 5.14
CA CYS A 36 4.78 7.91 4.75
C CYS A 36 6.17 8.43 5.13
N GLY A 37 6.96 7.61 5.83
CA GLY A 37 8.36 7.89 6.16
C GLY A 37 9.35 7.58 5.02
N CYS A 38 8.87 7.52 3.79
CA CYS A 38 9.62 6.97 2.66
C CYS A 38 10.48 8.05 2.00
N GLY A 39 11.77 8.08 2.35
CA GLY A 39 12.69 9.14 1.93
C GLY A 39 12.40 10.46 2.65
N GLY A 40 12.08 10.39 3.95
CA GLY A 40 11.62 11.51 4.76
C GLY A 40 10.12 11.45 5.04
N THR A 41 9.64 12.28 5.97
CA THR A 41 8.22 12.38 6.31
C THR A 41 7.45 13.08 5.20
N LYS A 42 6.51 12.38 4.58
CA LYS A 42 5.61 12.90 3.55
C LYS A 42 4.17 12.79 4.02
N THR A 43 3.41 13.85 3.78
CA THR A 43 1.94 13.89 3.96
C THR A 43 1.32 14.08 2.58
N ILE A 44 0.54 13.10 2.15
CA ILE A 44 -0.12 13.08 0.84
C ILE A 44 -1.62 13.26 1.07
N THR A 45 -2.21 14.23 0.39
CA THR A 45 -3.63 14.59 0.49
C THR A 45 -4.22 14.79 -0.89
N GLY A 46 -5.54 14.64 -0.98
CA GLY A 46 -6.29 14.81 -2.21
C GLY A 46 -6.08 13.70 -3.23
N LYS A 47 -7.03 13.54 -4.15
CA LYS A 47 -7.05 12.44 -5.13
C LYS A 47 -5.84 12.45 -6.07
N ASP A 48 -5.46 13.63 -6.57
CA ASP A 48 -4.32 13.76 -7.48
C ASP A 48 -2.99 13.47 -6.78
N GLY A 49 -2.85 13.90 -5.52
CA GLY A 49 -1.70 13.61 -4.68
C GLY A 49 -1.56 12.11 -4.41
N LEU A 50 -2.66 11.46 -4.03
CA LEU A 50 -2.70 10.00 -3.83
C LEU A 50 -2.39 9.24 -5.12
N ARG A 51 -2.94 9.67 -6.26
CA ARG A 51 -2.67 9.05 -7.57
C ARG A 51 -1.19 9.15 -7.92
N ALA A 52 -0.59 10.34 -7.81
CA ALA A 52 0.83 10.54 -8.10
C ALA A 52 1.71 9.70 -7.17
N TYR A 53 1.38 9.64 -5.87
CA TYR A 53 2.11 8.85 -4.89
C TYR A 53 2.07 7.35 -5.19
N TRP A 54 0.88 6.78 -5.40
CA TRP A 54 0.72 5.35 -5.67
C TRP A 54 1.27 4.93 -7.03
N PHE A 55 1.15 5.80 -8.04
CA PHE A 55 1.77 5.56 -9.35
C PHE A 55 3.29 5.39 -9.24
N ASP A 56 3.98 6.32 -8.55
CA ASP A 56 5.43 6.22 -8.35
C ASP A 56 5.78 5.01 -7.48
N ARG A 57 4.96 4.70 -6.47
CA ARG A 57 5.19 3.57 -5.55
C ARG A 57 5.10 2.23 -6.25
N LEU A 58 4.02 1.98 -7.00
CA LEU A 58 3.83 0.73 -7.75
C LEU A 58 4.95 0.50 -8.75
N ARG A 59 5.44 1.56 -9.39
CA ARG A 59 6.56 1.49 -10.34
C ARG A 59 7.89 1.17 -9.65
N LYS A 60 8.17 1.77 -8.49
CA LYS A 60 9.45 1.60 -7.78
C LYS A 60 9.52 0.34 -6.91
N TYR A 61 8.38 -0.10 -6.40
CA TYR A 61 8.27 -1.22 -5.45
C TYR A 61 7.20 -2.22 -5.90
N PRO A 62 7.35 -2.82 -7.08
CA PRO A 62 6.34 -3.75 -7.57
C PRO A 62 6.30 -5.00 -6.68
N ALA A 63 5.14 -5.66 -6.62
CA ALA A 63 4.92 -6.81 -5.75
C ALA A 63 5.54 -8.09 -6.34
N PHE A 64 6.88 -8.21 -6.36
CA PHE A 64 7.53 -9.34 -7.03
C PHE A 64 8.48 -10.18 -6.17
N ASP A 65 8.88 -9.74 -4.98
CA ASP A 65 9.79 -10.57 -4.18
C ASP A 65 9.04 -11.31 -3.07
N LEU A 66 8.80 -12.60 -3.32
CA LEU A 66 8.63 -13.59 -2.27
C LEU A 66 9.96 -13.69 -1.51
N TYR A 67 10.10 -12.88 -0.46
CA TYR A 67 11.22 -13.04 0.48
C TYR A 67 11.01 -14.34 1.24
N ASN A 68 11.81 -15.35 0.92
CA ASN A 68 11.81 -16.61 1.65
C ASN A 68 12.45 -16.37 3.02
N LEU A 69 11.63 -16.07 4.03
CA LEU A 69 12.08 -15.83 5.39
C LEU A 69 12.64 -17.14 5.95
N GLN A 70 13.97 -17.23 6.05
CA GLN A 70 14.62 -18.33 6.73
C GLN A 70 14.48 -18.13 8.24
N PRO A 71 14.17 -19.18 9.02
CA PRO A 71 14.19 -19.09 10.48
C PRO A 71 15.58 -18.66 10.93
N THR A 72 15.68 -17.60 11.73
CA THR A 72 16.94 -17.26 12.39
C THR A 72 17.21 -18.33 13.45
N TYR A 73 18.13 -19.24 13.19
CA TYR A 73 18.66 -20.13 14.22
C TYR A 73 19.41 -19.28 15.26
N VAL A 74 18.74 -18.96 16.36
CA VAL A 74 19.41 -18.41 17.55
C VAL A 74 19.82 -19.62 18.38
N GLY A 75 20.99 -20.16 18.09
CA GLY A 75 21.62 -21.17 18.92
C GLY A 75 22.97 -20.70 19.40
N THR A 76 23.07 -20.48 20.71
CA THR A 76 24.12 -20.99 21.62
C THR A 76 23.59 -20.95 23.03
#